data_AF-A0A7W0FRI8-F1
#
_entry.id   AF-A0A7W0FRI8-F1
#
_cell.length_a   1.000
_cell.length_b   1.000
_cell.length_c   1.000
_cell.angle_alpha   90.00
_cell.angle_beta   90.00
_cell.angle_gamma   90.00
#
_symmetry.space_group_name_H-M   'P 1'
#
loop_
_entity.id
_entity.type
_entity.pdbx_description
1 polymer ?
#
loop_
_entity_poly.entity_id
_entity_poly.type
_entity_poly.pdbx_seq_one_letter_code
_entity_poly.pdbx_strand_id
1 'polypeptide(L)'
;RGTGLANFLAALQLGVTDFDASVGGLGGCPYAPGATGNVATEELVHMVEDMGVDTGVDLEAMIDVAAQAERLVGRKLPSQVLRAGPRTRTVS
;
A
#
# COMPACT_ATOMS: atom_id res chain seq x y z
N ARG A 1 -10.92 -2.13 -7.98
CA ARG A 1 -11.97 -1.09 -8.07
C ARG A 1 -11.55 0.24 -7.42
N GLY A 2 -10.29 0.43 -6.98
CA GLY A 2 -9.76 1.74 -6.58
C GLY A 2 -10.28 2.32 -5.25
N THR A 3 -11.24 1.67 -4.59
CA THR A 3 -11.89 2.17 -3.37
C THR A 3 -11.23 1.70 -2.07
N GLY A 4 -10.10 0.97 -2.14
CA GLY A 4 -9.48 0.35 -0.96
C GLY A 4 -9.07 1.36 0.12
N LEU A 5 -8.31 2.39 -0.28
CA LEU A 5 -7.88 3.47 0.63
C LEU A 5 -9.08 4.28 1.17
N ALA A 6 -10.08 4.54 0.34
CA ALA A 6 -11.29 5.26 0.77
C ALA A 6 -12.08 4.49 1.83
N ASN A 7 -12.21 3.16 1.65
CA ASN A 7 -12.87 2.31 2.63
C ASN A 7 -12.08 2.22 3.94
N PHE A 8 -10.75 2.11 3.86
CA PHE A 8 -9.87 2.16 5.02
C PHE A 8 -10.06 3.47 5.79
N LEU A 9 -10.03 4.61 5.09
CA LEU A 9 -10.21 5.93 5.72
C LEU A 9 -11.56 6.03 6.44
N ALA A 10 -12.63 5.55 5.80
CA ALA A 10 -13.96 5.52 6.41
C ALA A 10 -14.00 4.65 7.68
N ALA A 11 -13.34 3.49 7.66
CA ALA A 11 -13.25 2.62 8.83
C ALA A 11 -12.39 3.24 9.96
N LEU A 12 -11.28 3.90 9.61
CA LEU A 12 -10.44 4.63 10.56
C LEU A 12 -11.22 5.73 11.28
N GLN A 13 -12.05 6.48 10.55
CA GLN A 13 -12.94 7.50 11.11
C GLN A 13 -14.01 6.93 12.06
N LEU A 14 -14.34 5.64 11.93
CA LEU A 14 -15.24 4.92 12.82
C LEU A 14 -14.50 4.24 14.01
N GLY A 15 -13.19 4.46 14.14
CA GLY A 15 -12.38 3.96 15.25
C GLY A 15 -11.75 2.59 15.04
N VAL A 16 -11.77 2.04 13.81
CA VAL A 16 -11.00 0.83 13.49
C VAL A 16 -9.52 1.17 13.40
N THR A 17 -8.67 0.39 14.06
CA THR A 17 -7.21 0.63 14.13
C THR A 17 -6.38 -0.53 13.59
N ASP A 18 -7.00 -1.68 13.33
CA ASP A 18 -6.34 -2.89 12.86
C ASP A 18 -6.81 -3.22 11.44
N PHE A 19 -5.83 -3.34 10.53
CA PHE A 19 -6.10 -3.51 9.11
C PHE A 19 -5.11 -4.46 8.46
N ASP A 20 -5.62 -5.32 7.58
CA ASP A 20 -4.80 -6.17 6.74
C ASP A 20 -4.49 -5.51 5.40
N ALA A 21 -3.24 -5.64 4.98
CA ALA A 21 -2.73 -5.16 3.70
C ALA A 21 -1.68 -6.13 3.16
N SER A 22 -1.19 -5.89 1.95
CA SER A 22 -0.09 -6.69 1.40
C SER A 22 0.98 -5.82 0.76
N VAL A 23 2.24 -6.24 0.89
CA VAL A 23 3.37 -5.57 0.27
C VAL A 23 3.14 -5.38 -1.23
N GLY A 24 3.29 -4.15 -1.74
CA GLY A 24 3.09 -3.86 -3.16
C GLY A 24 1.66 -4.01 -3.67
N GLY A 25 0.69 -4.37 -2.82
CA GLY A 25 -0.64 -4.79 -3.23
C GLY A 25 -0.65 -6.21 -3.81
N LEU A 26 0.24 -7.08 -3.31
CA LEU A 26 0.21 -8.51 -3.59
C LEU A 26 -1.15 -9.14 -3.32
N GLY A 27 -1.38 -10.28 -3.97
CA GLY A 27 -2.69 -10.90 -4.05
C GLY A 27 -3.33 -10.71 -5.42
N GLY A 28 -4.58 -11.13 -5.53
CA GLY A 28 -5.22 -11.44 -6.80
C GLY A 28 -5.00 -12.90 -7.17
N CYS A 29 -6.06 -13.55 -7.62
CA CYS A 29 -6.01 -14.95 -8.01
C CYS A 29 -5.49 -15.06 -9.46
N PRO A 30 -4.42 -15.83 -9.73
CA PRO A 30 -3.94 -16.04 -11.10
C PRO A 30 -5.00 -16.72 -11.99
N TYR A 31 -5.99 -17.39 -11.38
CA TYR A 31 -7.08 -18.07 -12.06
C TYR A 31 -8.37 -17.23 -12.20
N ALA A 32 -8.44 -16.04 -11.58
CA ALA A 32 -9.60 -15.16 -11.67
C ALA A 32 -9.20 -13.80 -12.26
N PRO A 33 -9.28 -13.63 -13.60
CA PRO A 33 -9.00 -12.36 -14.26
C PRO A 33 -9.87 -11.25 -13.66
N GLY A 34 -9.22 -10.25 -13.03
CA GLY A 34 -9.92 -9.11 -12.42
C GLY A 34 -10.12 -9.18 -10.90
N ALA A 35 -9.69 -10.26 -10.23
CA ALA A 35 -9.53 -10.24 -8.78
C ALA A 35 -8.44 -9.21 -8.41
N THR A 36 -8.86 -8.05 -7.92
CA THR A 36 -7.91 -7.02 -7.49
C THR A 36 -7.19 -7.49 -6.23
N GLY A 37 -5.87 -7.32 -6.21
CA GLY A 37 -5.05 -7.58 -5.02
C GLY A 37 -5.46 -6.72 -3.83
N ASN A 38 -4.85 -6.98 -2.67
CA ASN A 38 -5.13 -6.19 -1.48
C ASN A 38 -4.63 -4.75 -1.67
N VAL A 39 -5.05 -3.86 -0.77
CA VAL A 39 -4.43 -2.54 -0.66
C VAL A 39 -2.94 -2.71 -0.34
N ALA A 40 -2.10 -1.91 -1.00
CA ALA A 40 -0.67 -1.97 -0.76
C ALA A 40 -0.34 -1.42 0.63
N THR A 41 0.48 -2.15 1.40
CA THR A 41 0.88 -1.75 2.75
C THR A 41 1.49 -0.35 2.76
N GLU A 42 2.41 -0.07 1.83
CA GLU A 42 3.09 1.21 1.73
C GLU A 42 2.15 2.36 1.31
N GLU A 43 1.03 2.08 0.63
CA GLU A 43 0.03 3.12 0.33
C GLU A 43 -0.78 3.50 1.57
N LEU A 44 -1.09 2.53 2.44
CA LEU A 44 -1.76 2.80 3.71
C LEU A 44 -0.85 3.58 4.66
N VAL A 45 0.39 3.11 4.84
CA VAL A 45 1.39 3.76 5.69
C VAL A 45 1.60 5.19 5.22
N HIS A 46 1.86 5.40 3.92
CA HIS A 46 2.00 6.74 3.35
C HIS A 46 0.79 7.63 3.62
N MET A 47 -0.43 7.14 3.40
CA MET A 47 -1.66 7.91 3.61
C MET A 47 -1.85 8.33 5.06
N VAL A 48 -1.71 7.40 6.01
CA VAL A 48 -2.00 7.71 7.43
C VAL A 48 -0.88 8.52 8.08
N GLU A 49 0.36 8.35 7.66
CA GLU A 49 1.48 9.19 8.10
C GLU A 49 1.35 10.63 7.60
N ASP A 50 0.93 10.83 6.33
CA ASP A 50 0.60 12.17 5.82
C ASP A 50 -0.60 12.80 6.58
N MET A 51 -1.44 11.99 7.22
CA MET A 51 -2.51 12.44 8.13
C MET A 51 -2.05 12.65 9.58
N GLY A 52 -0.78 12.38 9.89
CA GLY A 52 -0.21 12.53 11.23
C GLY A 52 -0.44 11.34 12.18
N VAL A 53 -0.81 10.17 11.64
CA VAL A 53 -0.98 8.94 12.42
C VAL A 53 0.29 8.10 12.29
N ASP A 54 0.91 7.79 13.43
CA ASP A 54 2.08 6.91 13.50
C ASP A 54 1.67 5.44 13.34
N THR A 55 2.39 4.73 12.48
CA THR A 55 2.21 3.29 12.24
C THR A 55 3.32 2.43 12.83
N GLY A 56 4.45 3.04 13.20
CA GLY A 56 5.68 2.34 13.55
C GLY A 56 6.38 1.65 12.39
N VAL A 57 5.95 1.86 11.14
CA VAL A 57 6.55 1.28 9.93
C VAL A 57 7.53 2.27 9.31
N ASP A 58 8.75 1.82 8.98
CA ASP A 58 9.65 2.60 8.13
C ASP A 58 9.16 2.53 6.68
N LEU A 59 8.55 3.63 6.20
CA LEU A 59 7.97 3.71 4.87
C LEU A 59 9.01 3.50 3.76
N GLU A 60 10.23 4.00 3.92
CA GLU A 60 11.29 3.85 2.91
C GLU A 60 11.74 2.39 2.82
N ALA A 61 11.99 1.76 3.96
CA ALA A 61 12.29 0.33 4.01
C ALA A 61 11.13 -0.51 3.45
N MET A 62 9.88 -0.12 3.71
CA MET A 62 8.70 -0.82 3.18
C MET A 62 8.62 -0.73 1.64
N ILE A 63 8.95 0.43 1.06
CA ILE A 63 9.04 0.61 -0.40
C ILE A 63 10.13 -0.29 -1.01
N ASP A 64 11.30 -0.38 -0.36
CA ASP A 64 12.38 -1.26 -0.80
C ASP A 64 11.98 -2.74 -0.78
N VAL A 65 11.25 -3.17 0.25
CA VAL A 65 10.69 -4.52 0.34
C VAL A 65 9.65 -4.75 -0.76
N ALA A 66 8.81 -3.76 -1.09
CA ALA A 66 7.87 -3.85 -2.21
C ALA A 66 8.58 -3.99 -3.56
N ALA A 67 9.68 -3.26 -3.77
CA ALA A 67 10.52 -3.40 -4.94
C ALA A 67 11.18 -4.79 -5.03
N GLN A 68 11.61 -5.35 -3.90
CA GLN A 68 12.12 -6.74 -3.84
C GLN A 68 11.03 -7.75 -4.18
N ALA A 69 9.85 -7.62 -3.61
CA ALA A 69 8.72 -8.51 -3.85
C ALA A 69 8.31 -8.54 -5.34
N GLU A 70 8.29 -7.37 -5.99
CA GLU A 70 8.04 -7.27 -7.44
C GLU A 70 9.05 -8.09 -8.25
N ARG A 71 10.35 -7.97 -7.94
CA ARG A 71 11.40 -8.73 -8.62
C ARG A 71 11.23 -10.23 -8.43
N LEU A 72 10.90 -10.66 -7.21
CA LEU A 72 10.73 -12.08 -6.88
C LEU A 72 9.50 -12.70 -7.56
N VAL A 73 8.38 -11.98 -7.60
CA VAL A 73 7.15 -12.47 -8.23
C VAL A 73 7.20 -12.35 -9.75
N GLY A 74 8.14 -11.56 -10.30
CA GLY A 74 8.37 -11.44 -11.74
C GLY A 74 7.24 -10.73 -12.49
N ARG A 75 6.40 -9.96 -11.79
CA ARG A 75 5.32 -9.16 -12.37
C ARG A 75 5.22 -7.81 -11.69
N LYS A 76 4.73 -6.83 -12.44
CA LYS A 76 4.49 -5.48 -11.90
C LYS A 76 3.43 -5.51 -10.79
N LEU A 77 3.76 -4.96 -9.63
CA LEU A 77 2.87 -4.77 -8.50
C LEU A 77 2.07 -3.45 -8.64
N PRO A 78 0.81 -3.39 -8.17
CA PRO A 78 -0.09 -2.27 -8.43
C PRO A 78 0.19 -0.99 -7.62
N SER A 79 0.99 -1.07 -6.54
CA SER A 79 1.32 0.07 -5.68
C SER A 79 1.82 1.29 -6.46
N GLN A 80 1.19 2.44 -6.21
CA GLN A 80 1.56 3.75 -6.74
C GLN A 80 2.69 4.38 -5.94
N VAL A 81 2.71 4.19 -4.62
CA VAL A 81 3.80 4.67 -3.75
C VAL A 81 5.12 4.00 -4.12
N LEU A 82 5.11 2.72 -4.50
CA LEU A 82 6.27 2.05 -5.06
C LEU A 82 6.78 2.72 -6.36
N ARG A 83 5.91 3.35 -7.15
CA ARG A 83 6.31 4.02 -8.41
C ARG A 83 6.77 5.45 -8.21
N ALA A 84 6.04 6.20 -7.39
CA ALA A 84 6.25 7.63 -7.21
C ALA A 84 7.25 7.93 -6.08
N GLY A 85 7.40 7.01 -5.13
CA GLY A 85 7.98 7.31 -3.83
C GLY A 85 7.00 8.04 -2.91
N PRO A 86 7.40 8.29 -1.65
CA PRO A 86 6.60 9.08 -0.73
C PRO A 86 6.54 10.54 -1.18
N ARG A 87 5.52 11.28 -0.73
CA ARG A 87 5.38 12.71 -1.01
C ARG A 87 6.66 13.50 -0.69
N THR A 88 7.38 13.14 0.37
CA THR A 88 8.64 13.80 0.77
C THR A 88 9.72 13.77 -0.31
N ARG A 89 9.68 12.80 -1.24
CA ARG A 89 10.62 12.68 -2.36
C ARG A 89 10.30 13.59 -3.53
N THR A 90 9.04 14.00 -3.70
CA THR A 90 8.61 14.82 -4.84
C THR A 90 8.67 16.33 -4.57
N VAL A 91 9.00 16.75 -3.35
CA VAL A 91 9.13 18.17 -2.96
C VAL A 91 10.57 18.62 -2.66
N SER A 92 11.58 17.78 -2.95
CA SER A 92 13.00 18.13 -2.90
C SER A 92 13.52 18.58 -4.25
#